data_AF-A0A957NS03-F1
#
_entry.id   AF-A0A957NS03-F1
#
_cell.length_a   1.000
_cell.length_b   1.000
_cell.length_c   1.000
_cell.angle_alpha   90.00
_cell.angle_beta   90.00
_cell.angle_gamma   90.00
#
_symmetry.space_group_name_H-M   'P 1'
#
loop_
_entity.id
_entity.type
_entity.pdbx_description
1 polymer ?
#
loop_
_entity_poly.entity_id
_entity_poly.type
_entity_poly.pdbx_seq_one_letter_code
_entity_poly.pdbx_strand_id
1 'polypeptide(L)'
;MSAIPEIPSEPIYPDNWPPHPRKKMVMTPLMATVGALLAFATVVFMVVYLPTTTFEPPPSDNWRPLTDLEMQGRNVFLANGCIYCHSGFTRPQDIYADQYYVYSRVSEPGDYMGAGETPNLFGTIRTGPDLSQAGGFHPDDWHYAHYTNARYTTPISIMPSFEFISLDEIKALIAFTQSRGGKLADMRMLHQQNLKAFEQAVANIAAPGEKGDRTDGFPSAGAIDNLMLMERGYWTTSNPLPVTTQNLVRGRQIFEERCIGCHGSQGDGNGPAAFYFNPPPAAFNVADDQEHGSDTSPGAYYWRILRGIPGSAMENFGTRLSVDDIWKVVLFVKTIPNGGLTAEVPTPDMYIQWNGFPGLYDWMQCFAPEKEYYLQPSQ
;
A
#
# COMPACT_ATOMS: atom_id res chain seq x y z
N MET A 1 74.64 -41.33 50.01
CA MET A 1 73.97 -40.55 48.95
C MET A 1 74.03 -41.35 47.68
N SER A 2 72.98 -42.11 47.39
CA SER A 2 72.85 -42.89 46.15
C SER A 2 72.51 -41.92 45.01
N ALA A 3 73.38 -41.87 43.99
CA ALA A 3 73.21 -41.01 42.83
C ALA A 3 71.88 -41.33 42.12
N ILE A 4 71.10 -40.29 41.87
CA ILE A 4 69.87 -40.38 41.06
C ILE A 4 70.32 -40.70 39.62
N PRO A 5 69.71 -41.69 38.94
CA PRO A 5 70.06 -41.99 37.55
C PRO A 5 69.78 -40.76 36.68
N GLU A 6 70.74 -40.38 35.83
CA GLU A 6 70.54 -39.33 34.83
C GLU A 6 69.39 -39.73 33.90
N ILE A 7 68.35 -38.90 33.84
CA ILE A 7 67.28 -39.04 32.87
C ILE A 7 67.86 -38.62 31.51
N PRO A 8 67.86 -39.48 30.49
CA PRO A 8 68.41 -39.15 29.19
C PRO A 8 67.69 -37.93 28.60
N SER A 9 68.46 -37.02 28.01
CA SER A 9 67.96 -35.74 27.46
C SER A 9 67.07 -35.92 26.23
N GLU A 10 67.05 -37.11 25.63
CA GLU A 10 66.17 -37.46 24.53
C GLU A 10 65.43 -38.78 24.82
N PRO A 11 64.16 -38.91 24.40
CA PRO A 11 63.39 -40.14 24.58
C PRO A 11 64.05 -41.31 23.85
N ILE A 12 64.36 -42.38 24.58
CA ILE A 12 64.90 -43.62 24.02
C ILE A 12 63.76 -44.34 23.29
N TYR A 13 63.80 -44.34 21.96
CA TYR A 13 62.92 -45.18 21.14
C TYR A 13 63.49 -46.60 21.08
N PRO A 14 62.68 -47.67 21.28
CA PRO A 14 63.14 -49.04 21.06
C PRO A 14 63.62 -49.23 19.61
N ASP A 15 64.76 -49.90 19.40
CA ASP A 15 65.42 -50.07 18.10
C ASP A 15 64.51 -50.67 16.99
N ASN A 16 63.40 -51.29 17.37
CA ASN A 16 62.47 -51.99 16.49
C ASN A 16 61.17 -51.21 16.20
N TRP A 17 61.04 -49.98 16.70
CA TRP A 17 59.84 -49.19 16.44
C TRP A 17 59.99 -48.46 15.10
N PRO A 18 59.15 -48.73 14.09
CA PRO A 18 59.24 -48.03 12.83
C PRO A 18 59.02 -46.54 13.09
N PRO A 19 59.88 -45.64 12.58
CA PRO A 19 59.69 -44.21 12.77
C PRO A 19 58.28 -43.86 12.28
N HIS A 20 57.53 -43.06 13.06
CA HIS A 20 56.26 -42.53 12.57
C HIS A 20 56.51 -41.94 11.18
N PRO A 21 55.84 -42.42 10.13
CA PRO A 21 56.05 -41.88 8.80
C PRO A 21 55.83 -40.38 8.92
N ARG A 22 56.85 -39.57 8.57
CA ARG A 22 56.72 -38.11 8.60
C ARG A 22 55.38 -37.82 7.96
N LYS A 23 54.42 -37.24 8.70
CA LYS A 23 53.12 -36.84 8.15
C LYS A 23 53.45 -35.94 6.98
N LYS A 24 53.49 -36.49 5.76
CA LYS A 24 53.58 -35.69 4.55
C LYS A 24 52.36 -34.80 4.66
N MET A 25 52.56 -33.48 4.74
CA MET A 25 51.45 -32.56 4.62
C MET A 25 50.84 -32.83 3.24
N VAL A 26 49.76 -33.62 3.22
CA VAL A 26 49.07 -34.03 1.98
C VAL A 26 48.53 -32.79 1.25
N MET A 27 48.34 -31.69 1.99
CA MET A 27 47.87 -30.42 1.51
C MET A 27 48.89 -29.34 1.90
N THR A 28 49.75 -28.95 0.96
CA THR A 28 50.69 -27.84 1.16
C THR A 28 49.93 -26.50 1.13
N PRO A 29 50.46 -25.42 1.75
CA PRO A 29 49.84 -24.10 1.64
C PRO A 29 49.57 -23.67 0.19
N LEU A 30 50.51 -23.97 -0.71
CA LEU A 30 50.34 -23.71 -2.15
C LEU A 30 49.14 -24.47 -2.75
N MET A 31 49.02 -25.76 -2.46
CA MET A 31 47.90 -26.57 -2.95
C MET A 31 46.56 -26.07 -2.40
N ALA A 32 46.52 -25.69 -1.11
CA ALA A 32 45.34 -25.11 -0.50
C ALA A 32 44.95 -23.77 -1.15
N THR A 33 45.92 -22.87 -1.40
CA THR A 33 45.67 -21.59 -2.06
C THR A 33 45.19 -21.77 -3.49
N VAL A 34 45.86 -22.59 -4.30
CA VAL A 34 45.47 -22.83 -5.70
C VAL A 34 44.09 -23.49 -5.77
N GLY A 35 43.83 -24.50 -4.94
CA GLY A 35 42.53 -25.14 -4.87
C GLY A 35 41.40 -24.18 -4.47
N ALA A 36 41.64 -23.33 -3.47
CA ALA A 36 40.68 -22.31 -3.04
C ALA A 36 40.38 -21.28 -4.14
N LEU A 37 41.42 -20.79 -4.83
CA LEU A 37 41.27 -19.86 -5.95
C LEU A 37 40.51 -20.50 -7.13
N LEU A 38 40.79 -21.75 -7.48
CA LEU A 38 40.08 -22.47 -8.53
C LEU A 38 38.61 -22.70 -8.17
N ALA A 39 38.32 -23.09 -6.92
CA ALA A 39 36.95 -23.25 -6.45
C ALA A 39 36.19 -21.91 -6.49
N PHE A 40 36.80 -20.84 -5.97
CA PHE A 40 36.24 -19.50 -6.01
C PHE A 40 35.99 -19.02 -7.46
N ALA A 41 36.99 -19.14 -8.33
CA ALA A 41 36.88 -18.76 -9.73
C ALA A 41 35.79 -19.54 -10.46
N THR A 42 35.64 -20.84 -10.17
CA THR A 42 34.59 -21.68 -10.76
C THR A 42 33.21 -21.21 -10.33
N VAL A 43 33.00 -20.92 -9.05
CA VAL A 43 31.73 -20.40 -8.53
C VAL A 43 31.42 -19.03 -9.13
N VAL A 44 32.39 -18.11 -9.16
CA VAL A 44 32.21 -16.78 -9.79
C VAL A 44 31.91 -16.90 -11.28
N PHE A 45 32.62 -17.78 -11.99
CA PHE A 45 32.37 -18.01 -13.40
C PHE A 45 30.94 -18.54 -13.64
N MET A 46 30.51 -19.54 -12.86
CA MET A 46 29.20 -20.16 -13.03
C MET A 46 28.03 -19.29 -12.57
N VAL A 47 28.18 -18.56 -11.47
CA VAL A 47 27.08 -17.83 -10.81
C VAL A 47 27.02 -16.36 -11.23
N VAL A 48 28.13 -15.76 -11.64
CA VAL A 48 28.20 -14.34 -12.03
C VAL A 48 28.47 -14.22 -13.52
N TYR A 49 29.63 -14.67 -13.99
CA TYR A 49 30.08 -14.41 -15.36
C TYR A 49 29.12 -15.01 -16.40
N LEU A 50 28.78 -16.29 -16.29
CA LEU A 50 27.87 -16.96 -17.22
C LEU A 50 26.51 -16.24 -17.27
N PRO A 51 25.74 -16.08 -16.17
CA PRO A 51 24.47 -15.36 -16.22
C PRO A 51 24.59 -13.95 -16.81
N THR A 52 25.56 -13.15 -16.38
CA THR A 52 25.69 -11.76 -16.85
C THR A 52 26.04 -11.63 -18.33
N THR A 53 26.60 -12.67 -18.96
CA THR A 53 27.01 -12.66 -20.37
C THR A 53 26.11 -13.48 -21.29
N THR A 54 25.31 -14.40 -20.73
CA THR A 54 24.43 -15.28 -21.53
C THR A 54 22.95 -14.99 -21.32
N PHE A 55 22.56 -14.27 -20.26
CA PHE A 55 21.17 -13.97 -19.94
C PHE A 55 20.86 -12.49 -20.18
N GLU A 56 20.30 -12.20 -21.36
CA GLU A 56 19.79 -10.89 -21.73
C GLU A 56 18.29 -11.03 -22.05
N PRO A 57 17.40 -10.95 -21.05
CA PRO A 57 15.97 -11.03 -21.31
C PRO A 57 15.53 -9.82 -22.15
N PRO A 58 14.62 -9.98 -23.13
CA PRO A 58 14.03 -8.83 -23.80
C PRO A 58 13.22 -7.99 -22.80
N PRO A 59 13.03 -6.69 -23.06
CA PRO A 59 12.11 -5.88 -22.27
C PRO A 59 10.71 -6.51 -22.25
N SER A 60 10.05 -6.47 -21.09
CA SER A 60 8.67 -6.92 -20.99
C SER A 60 7.72 -5.98 -21.73
N ASP A 61 6.52 -6.46 -22.06
CA ASP A 61 5.51 -5.63 -22.71
C ASP A 61 5.13 -4.39 -21.88
N ASN A 62 5.23 -4.52 -20.56
CA ASN A 62 4.90 -3.45 -19.62
C ASN A 62 6.07 -2.50 -19.31
N TRP A 63 7.29 -2.86 -19.69
CA TRP A 63 8.47 -2.03 -19.44
C TRP A 63 8.45 -0.74 -20.26
N ARG A 64 8.96 0.34 -19.67
CA ARG A 64 9.26 1.61 -20.33
C ARG A 64 10.50 2.27 -19.70
N PRO A 65 11.24 3.12 -20.42
CA PRO A 65 12.33 3.89 -19.83
C PRO A 65 11.81 4.90 -18.79
N LEU A 66 12.66 5.18 -17.79
CA LEU A 66 12.43 6.26 -16.83
C LEU A 66 12.74 7.62 -17.48
N THR A 67 11.95 8.63 -17.13
CA THR A 67 12.21 10.05 -17.45
C THR A 67 13.31 10.62 -16.57
N ASP A 68 13.82 11.80 -16.92
CA ASP A 68 14.87 12.47 -16.12
C ASP A 68 14.41 12.76 -14.69
N LEU A 69 13.14 13.14 -14.50
CA LEU A 69 12.58 13.39 -13.17
C LEU A 69 12.45 12.09 -12.36
N GLU A 70 12.03 11.00 -12.99
CA GLU A 70 11.96 9.68 -12.36
C GLU A 70 13.36 9.15 -12.01
N MET A 71 14.36 9.42 -12.86
CA MET A 71 15.76 9.09 -12.59
C MET A 71 16.32 9.90 -11.41
N GLN A 72 15.98 11.18 -11.30
CA GLN A 72 16.30 11.99 -10.12
C GLN A 72 15.64 11.41 -8.87
N GLY A 73 14.36 11.06 -8.96
CA GLY A 73 13.62 10.44 -7.86
C GLY A 73 14.20 9.10 -7.42
N ARG A 74 14.67 8.30 -8.37
CA ARG A 74 15.38 7.05 -8.09
C ARG A 74 16.67 7.30 -7.29
N ASN A 75 17.41 8.36 -7.63
CA ASN A 75 18.61 8.71 -6.89
C ASN A 75 18.28 9.20 -5.47
N VAL A 76 17.19 9.95 -5.29
CA VAL A 76 16.67 10.31 -3.96
C VAL A 76 16.27 9.07 -3.15
N PHE A 77 15.58 8.11 -3.78
CA PHE A 77 15.21 6.83 -3.17
C PHE A 77 16.42 6.05 -2.65
N LEU A 78 17.50 6.01 -3.44
CA LEU A 78 18.76 5.37 -3.08
C LEU A 78 19.52 6.14 -2.00
N ALA A 79 19.65 7.46 -2.15
CA ALA A 79 20.41 8.32 -1.25
C ALA A 79 19.86 8.29 0.18
N ASN A 80 18.54 8.09 0.33
CA ASN A 80 17.88 8.01 1.63
C ASN A 80 17.64 6.57 2.11
N GLY A 81 18.14 5.56 1.40
CA GLY A 81 18.10 4.17 1.87
C GLY A 81 16.70 3.54 1.88
N CYS A 82 15.76 4.02 1.06
CA CYS A 82 14.40 3.48 1.00
C CYS A 82 14.39 1.97 0.65
N ILE A 83 15.38 1.51 -0.12
CA ILE A 83 15.62 0.10 -0.47
C ILE A 83 15.82 -0.82 0.74
N TYR A 84 16.25 -0.28 1.88
CA TYR A 84 16.43 -1.06 3.10
C TYR A 84 15.11 -1.40 3.78
N CYS A 85 14.00 -0.76 3.42
CA CYS A 85 12.67 -1.07 3.98
C CYS A 85 11.70 -1.60 2.93
N HIS A 86 11.83 -1.17 1.69
CA HIS A 86 10.92 -1.47 0.59
C HIS A 86 11.58 -2.36 -0.45
N SER A 87 10.92 -3.46 -0.80
CA SER A 87 11.31 -4.25 -1.97
C SER A 87 10.78 -3.62 -3.25
N GLY A 88 11.42 -3.96 -4.36
CA GLY A 88 11.05 -3.54 -5.70
C GLY A 88 10.76 -4.69 -6.64
N PHE A 89 10.31 -5.84 -6.12
CA PHE A 89 9.87 -7.00 -6.92
C PHE A 89 8.77 -7.81 -6.24
N THR A 90 7.78 -8.23 -7.02
CA THR A 90 6.69 -9.13 -6.61
C THR A 90 6.97 -10.56 -7.02
N ARG A 91 6.67 -11.50 -6.12
CA ARG A 91 6.79 -12.93 -6.34
C ARG A 91 5.42 -13.53 -6.66
N PRO A 92 5.33 -14.70 -7.31
CA PRO A 92 4.06 -15.39 -7.53
C PRO A 92 3.19 -15.51 -6.27
N GLN A 93 3.80 -15.83 -5.13
CA GLN A 93 3.10 -16.01 -3.85
C GLN A 93 2.51 -14.70 -3.29
N ASP A 94 3.10 -13.55 -3.63
CA ASP A 94 2.58 -12.25 -3.19
C ASP A 94 1.27 -11.92 -3.92
N ILE A 95 1.18 -12.28 -5.20
CA ILE A 95 0.05 -11.93 -6.05
C ILE A 95 -1.19 -12.77 -5.77
N TYR A 96 -1.03 -14.07 -5.48
CA TYR A 96 -2.18 -14.95 -5.26
C TYR A 96 -3.02 -14.55 -4.02
N ALA A 97 -2.45 -13.83 -3.06
CA ALA A 97 -3.19 -13.29 -1.92
C ALA A 97 -3.96 -11.99 -2.26
N ASP A 98 -3.46 -11.21 -3.22
CA ASP A 98 -3.94 -9.84 -3.51
C ASP A 98 -4.88 -9.74 -4.74
N GLN A 99 -4.98 -10.82 -5.54
CA GLN A 99 -5.74 -10.86 -6.80
C GLN A 99 -7.20 -10.38 -6.71
N TYR A 100 -7.83 -10.48 -5.55
CA TYR A 100 -9.22 -10.04 -5.34
C TYR A 100 -9.38 -8.51 -5.28
N TYR A 101 -8.33 -7.77 -4.94
CA TYR A 101 -8.44 -6.35 -4.59
C TYR A 101 -7.59 -5.44 -5.47
N VAL A 102 -6.46 -5.93 -5.97
CA VAL A 102 -5.51 -5.16 -6.78
C VAL A 102 -5.00 -6.04 -7.91
N TYR A 103 -4.94 -5.50 -9.14
CA TYR A 103 -4.34 -6.20 -10.28
C TYR A 103 -2.81 -6.13 -10.21
N SER A 104 -2.24 -6.70 -9.15
CA SER A 104 -0.79 -6.84 -9.01
C SER A 104 -0.32 -7.93 -9.96
N ARG A 105 0.83 -7.72 -10.61
CA ARG A 105 1.47 -8.70 -11.50
C ARG A 105 2.75 -9.22 -10.87
N VAL A 106 3.13 -10.44 -11.25
CA VAL A 106 4.45 -10.98 -10.91
C VAL A 106 5.51 -10.21 -11.69
N SER A 107 6.60 -9.83 -11.02
CA SER A 107 7.74 -9.19 -11.67
C SER A 107 8.38 -10.13 -12.70
N GLU A 108 8.64 -9.60 -13.89
CA GLU A 108 9.33 -10.29 -14.97
C GLU A 108 10.77 -9.77 -15.10
N PRO A 109 11.74 -10.60 -15.55
CA PRO A 109 13.11 -10.14 -15.77
C PRO A 109 13.20 -8.92 -16.71
N GLY A 110 12.35 -8.87 -17.73
CA GLY A 110 12.26 -7.76 -18.68
C GLY A 110 11.75 -6.44 -18.11
N ASP A 111 11.25 -6.42 -16.86
CA ASP A 111 10.79 -5.21 -16.18
C ASP A 111 11.93 -4.31 -15.69
N TYR A 112 13.14 -4.84 -15.60
CA TYR A 112 14.29 -4.17 -14.98
C TYR A 112 15.38 -3.86 -16.00
N MET A 113 14.96 -3.52 -17.23
CA MET A 113 15.86 -3.26 -18.34
C MET A 113 16.36 -1.81 -18.36
N GLY A 114 17.58 -1.62 -18.83
CA GLY A 114 18.18 -0.31 -19.08
C GLY A 114 18.97 0.28 -17.90
N ALA A 115 19.66 1.41 -18.17
CA ALA A 115 20.51 2.07 -17.20
C ALA A 115 19.75 2.58 -15.96
N GLY A 116 18.46 2.89 -16.11
CA GLY A 116 17.60 3.32 -15.02
C GLY A 116 17.30 2.24 -13.98
N GLU A 117 17.56 0.98 -14.29
CA GLU A 117 17.33 -0.16 -13.39
C GLU A 117 18.65 -0.79 -12.93
N THR A 118 19.79 -0.12 -13.17
CA THR A 118 21.12 -0.54 -12.72
C THR A 118 21.70 0.45 -11.70
N PRO A 119 22.11 0.03 -10.49
CA PRO A 119 21.86 -1.30 -9.90
C PRO A 119 20.36 -1.53 -9.66
N ASN A 120 19.94 -2.80 -9.64
CA ASN A 120 18.55 -3.18 -9.43
C ASN A 120 18.08 -2.82 -8.02
N LEU A 121 16.82 -2.38 -7.90
CA LEU A 121 16.22 -1.95 -6.64
C LEU A 121 15.30 -3.01 -6.03
N PHE A 122 15.72 -4.28 -6.05
CA PHE A 122 14.88 -5.37 -5.54
C PHE A 122 14.66 -5.29 -4.03
N GLY A 123 15.62 -4.73 -3.29
CA GLY A 123 15.61 -4.78 -1.83
C GLY A 123 15.84 -6.20 -1.30
N THR A 124 16.14 -6.31 -0.01
CA THR A 124 16.41 -7.60 0.65
C THR A 124 15.44 -7.90 1.80
N ILE A 125 14.68 -6.89 2.26
CA ILE A 125 13.69 -7.02 3.32
C ILE A 125 12.43 -6.22 2.99
N ARG A 126 11.32 -6.56 3.66
CA ARG A 126 10.02 -5.86 3.57
C ARG A 126 9.58 -5.40 4.95
N THR A 127 10.19 -4.31 5.40
CA THR A 127 9.73 -3.60 6.59
C THR A 127 8.53 -2.71 6.23
N GLY A 128 8.61 -2.06 5.07
CA GLY A 128 7.48 -1.43 4.39
C GLY A 128 6.92 -2.33 3.27
N PRO A 129 5.84 -1.91 2.60
CA PRO A 129 5.27 -2.63 1.47
C PRO A 129 6.24 -2.73 0.29
N ASP A 130 6.01 -3.73 -0.56
CA ASP A 130 6.66 -3.79 -1.87
C ASP A 130 6.18 -2.63 -2.76
N LEU A 131 7.12 -2.02 -3.49
CA LEU A 131 6.84 -0.86 -4.35
C LEU A 131 6.90 -1.18 -5.84
N SER A 132 7.10 -2.43 -6.25
CA SER A 132 7.29 -2.77 -7.68
C SER A 132 6.11 -2.40 -8.57
N GLN A 133 4.90 -2.33 -8.00
CA GLN A 133 3.66 -1.97 -8.69
C GLN A 133 2.96 -0.75 -8.06
N ALA A 134 3.64 0.00 -7.18
CA ALA A 134 2.98 1.04 -6.36
C ALA A 134 2.36 2.19 -7.15
N GLY A 135 2.82 2.43 -8.38
CA GLY A 135 2.36 3.56 -9.18
C GLY A 135 0.87 3.49 -9.50
N GLY A 136 0.20 4.62 -9.29
CA GLY A 136 -1.23 4.83 -9.51
C GLY A 136 -2.16 4.20 -8.47
N PHE A 137 -1.64 3.53 -7.42
CA PHE A 137 -2.48 3.07 -6.30
C PHE A 137 -2.82 4.18 -5.31
N HIS A 138 -1.97 5.20 -5.23
CA HIS A 138 -2.21 6.41 -4.46
C HIS A 138 -1.99 7.64 -5.35
N PRO A 139 -2.74 8.73 -5.14
CA PRO A 139 -2.51 9.97 -5.86
C PRO A 139 -1.29 10.74 -5.33
N ASP A 140 -0.81 11.73 -6.09
CA ASP A 140 0.40 12.49 -5.76
C ASP A 140 0.29 13.28 -4.45
N ASP A 141 -0.91 13.77 -4.11
CA ASP A 141 -1.17 14.43 -2.82
C ASP A 141 -1.08 13.47 -1.64
N TRP A 142 -1.53 12.22 -1.79
CA TRP A 142 -1.28 11.15 -0.82
C TRP A 142 0.21 10.91 -0.65
N HIS A 143 0.97 10.78 -1.75
CA HIS A 143 2.40 10.57 -1.66
C HIS A 143 3.13 11.75 -1.02
N TYR A 144 2.69 12.97 -1.30
CA TYR A 144 3.27 14.16 -0.67
C TYR A 144 3.05 14.17 0.85
N ALA A 145 1.81 13.92 1.31
CA ALA A 145 1.54 13.80 2.74
C ALA A 145 2.37 12.67 3.38
N HIS A 146 2.44 11.51 2.71
CA HIS A 146 3.16 10.33 3.19
C HIS A 146 4.68 10.55 3.31
N TYR A 147 5.32 11.16 2.31
CA TYR A 147 6.75 11.45 2.37
C TYR A 147 7.08 12.53 3.38
N THR A 148 6.24 13.57 3.48
CA THR A 148 6.39 14.59 4.53
C THR A 148 6.40 13.90 5.90
N ASN A 149 5.33 13.18 6.24
CA ASN A 149 5.31 12.34 7.43
C ASN A 149 4.40 11.14 7.21
N ALA A 150 4.98 9.93 7.23
CA ALA A 150 4.23 8.72 6.98
C ALA A 150 3.09 8.48 7.98
N ARG A 151 3.13 9.11 9.17
CA ARG A 151 2.04 9.05 10.16
C ARG A 151 0.82 9.87 9.78
N TYR A 152 0.94 10.78 8.81
CA TYR A 152 -0.20 11.51 8.26
C TYR A 152 -1.13 10.56 7.51
N THR A 153 -0.60 9.68 6.66
CA THR A 153 -1.43 8.73 5.89
C THR A 153 -1.53 7.36 6.56
N THR A 154 -0.60 7.00 7.44
CA THR A 154 -0.61 5.73 8.17
C THR A 154 -0.13 5.96 9.60
N PRO A 155 -1.04 6.25 10.56
CA PRO A 155 -0.68 6.65 11.92
C PRO A 155 0.31 5.72 12.64
N ILE A 156 0.18 4.41 12.44
CA ILE A 156 1.07 3.41 13.06
C ILE A 156 2.38 3.15 12.28
N SER A 157 2.66 3.93 11.24
CA SER A 157 3.83 3.70 10.39
C SER A 157 5.12 3.82 11.19
N ILE A 158 6.09 2.94 10.88
CA ILE A 158 7.47 3.03 11.38
C ILE A 158 8.40 3.76 10.40
N MET A 159 7.93 4.04 9.18
CA MET A 159 8.71 4.76 8.17
C MET A 159 9.10 6.16 8.67
N PRO A 160 10.38 6.58 8.57
CA PRO A 160 10.81 7.92 8.97
C PRO A 160 10.07 9.04 8.23
N SER A 161 10.08 10.25 8.80
CA SER A 161 9.64 11.47 8.10
C SER A 161 10.75 11.92 7.15
N PHE A 162 10.35 12.41 5.97
CA PHE A 162 11.23 13.01 4.97
C PHE A 162 10.97 14.52 4.84
N GLU A 163 10.48 15.18 5.89
CA GLU A 163 10.37 16.65 5.96
C GLU A 163 11.71 17.38 5.73
N PHE A 164 12.83 16.69 5.88
CA PHE A 164 14.18 17.25 5.74
C PHE A 164 14.68 17.38 4.30
N ILE A 165 14.07 16.68 3.32
CA ILE A 165 14.43 16.82 1.90
C ILE A 165 13.62 17.94 1.26
N SER A 166 14.15 18.51 0.19
CA SER A 166 13.50 19.61 -0.52
C SER A 166 12.20 19.17 -1.20
N LEU A 167 11.31 20.13 -1.44
CA LEU A 167 10.07 19.88 -2.17
C LEU A 167 10.32 19.31 -3.58
N ASP A 168 11.40 19.72 -4.25
CA ASP A 168 11.73 19.21 -5.57
C ASP A 168 12.26 17.77 -5.52
N GLU A 169 12.99 17.39 -4.46
CA GLU A 169 13.34 15.99 -4.20
C GLU A 169 12.11 15.13 -3.90
N ILE A 170 11.14 15.67 -3.13
CA ILE A 170 9.85 14.98 -2.89
C ILE A 170 9.12 14.78 -4.21
N LYS A 171 8.99 15.81 -5.06
CA LYS A 171 8.34 15.67 -6.38
C LYS A 171 9.01 14.61 -7.25
N ALA A 172 10.35 14.61 -7.28
CA ALA A 172 11.11 13.60 -8.00
C ALA A 172 10.85 12.19 -7.44
N LEU A 173 10.86 12.03 -6.12
CA LEU A 173 10.57 10.77 -5.44
C LEU A 173 9.14 10.27 -5.71
N ILE A 174 8.16 11.17 -5.73
CA ILE A 174 6.78 10.88 -6.15
C ILE A 174 6.79 10.36 -7.60
N ALA A 175 7.42 11.07 -8.54
CA ALA A 175 7.51 10.64 -9.93
C ALA A 175 8.12 9.24 -10.06
N PHE A 176 9.22 8.96 -9.36
CA PHE A 176 9.83 7.62 -9.35
C PHE A 176 8.89 6.56 -8.78
N THR A 177 8.21 6.83 -7.67
CA THR A 177 7.24 5.90 -7.06
C THR A 177 6.08 5.62 -8.00
N GLN A 178 5.58 6.67 -8.64
CA GLN A 178 4.50 6.63 -9.61
C GLN A 178 4.89 5.87 -10.90
N SER A 179 6.17 5.88 -11.28
CA SER A 179 6.67 5.07 -12.40
C SER A 179 6.69 3.56 -12.10
N ARG A 180 6.63 3.15 -10.82
CA ARG A 180 6.77 1.75 -10.45
C ARG A 180 5.56 0.95 -10.91
N GLY A 181 5.81 -0.03 -11.76
CA GLY A 181 4.79 -0.80 -12.46
C GLY A 181 4.65 -0.41 -13.93
N GLY A 182 5.57 0.39 -14.48
CA GLY A 182 5.74 0.60 -15.92
C GLY A 182 4.52 1.22 -16.60
N LYS A 183 4.21 0.78 -17.81
CA LYS A 183 3.08 1.31 -18.61
C LYS A 183 1.73 1.18 -17.88
N LEU A 184 1.51 0.08 -17.16
CA LEU A 184 0.30 -0.12 -16.35
C LEU A 184 0.19 0.89 -15.21
N ALA A 185 1.32 1.31 -14.62
CA ALA A 185 1.32 2.37 -13.61
C ALA A 185 0.89 3.70 -14.21
N ASP A 186 1.40 4.06 -15.39
CA ASP A 186 0.98 5.28 -16.10
C ASP A 186 -0.53 5.29 -16.36
N MET A 187 -1.09 4.15 -16.78
CA MET A 187 -2.54 4.03 -17.01
C MET A 187 -3.35 4.21 -15.71
N ARG A 188 -2.86 3.68 -14.59
CA ARG A 188 -3.50 3.88 -13.27
C ARG A 188 -3.40 5.33 -12.81
N MET A 189 -2.25 5.98 -13.00
CA MET A 189 -2.07 7.40 -12.69
C MET A 189 -3.01 8.28 -13.52
N LEU A 190 -3.06 8.07 -14.83
CA LEU A 190 -3.95 8.80 -15.74
C LEU A 190 -5.42 8.63 -15.32
N HIS A 191 -5.81 7.43 -14.91
CA HIS A 191 -7.14 7.18 -14.38
C HIS A 191 -7.42 8.02 -13.11
N GLN A 192 -6.50 8.05 -12.14
CA GLN A 192 -6.63 8.88 -10.94
C GLN A 192 -6.74 10.38 -11.26
N GLN A 193 -5.90 10.87 -12.18
CA GLN A 193 -5.93 12.26 -12.63
C GLN A 193 -7.25 12.63 -13.32
N ASN A 194 -7.76 11.76 -14.20
CA ASN A 194 -9.03 11.96 -14.88
C ASN A 194 -10.20 12.00 -13.88
N LEU A 195 -10.19 11.14 -12.87
CA LEU A 195 -11.21 11.12 -11.83
C LEU A 195 -11.16 12.37 -10.95
N LYS A 196 -9.97 12.83 -10.55
CA LYS A 196 -9.79 14.12 -9.86
C LYS A 196 -10.32 15.29 -10.67
N ALA A 197 -9.99 15.32 -11.97
CA ALA A 197 -10.46 16.37 -12.87
C ALA A 197 -12.00 16.33 -13.03
N PHE A 198 -12.58 15.14 -13.13
CA PHE A 198 -14.03 14.96 -13.18
C PHE A 198 -14.69 15.44 -11.88
N GLU A 199 -14.21 15.01 -10.73
CA GLU A 199 -14.73 15.43 -9.42
C GLU A 199 -14.67 16.95 -9.24
N GLN A 200 -13.55 17.57 -9.61
CA GLN A 200 -13.42 19.03 -9.59
C GLN A 200 -14.39 19.71 -10.56
N ALA A 201 -14.55 19.18 -11.78
CA ALA A 201 -15.47 19.72 -12.75
C ALA A 201 -16.92 19.69 -12.24
N VAL A 202 -17.36 18.58 -11.65
CA VAL A 202 -18.72 18.50 -11.09
C VAL A 202 -18.88 19.39 -9.85
N ALA A 203 -17.88 19.42 -8.97
CA ALA A 203 -17.89 20.32 -7.80
C ALA A 203 -17.98 21.81 -8.18
N ASN A 204 -17.53 22.19 -9.38
CA ASN A 204 -17.62 23.53 -9.94
C ASN A 204 -18.95 23.82 -10.68
N ILE A 205 -19.64 22.78 -11.17
CA ILE A 205 -20.94 22.90 -11.85
C ILE A 205 -22.09 22.94 -10.82
N ALA A 206 -21.95 22.25 -9.68
CA ALA A 206 -22.90 22.35 -8.57
C ALA A 206 -22.90 23.78 -8.00
N ALA A 207 -24.00 24.51 -8.20
CA ALA A 207 -24.10 25.93 -7.86
C ALA A 207 -23.93 26.19 -6.34
N PRO A 208 -23.42 27.38 -5.93
CA PRO A 208 -23.36 27.75 -4.51
C PRO A 208 -24.78 27.78 -3.93
N GLY A 209 -25.11 26.80 -3.07
CA GLY A 209 -26.44 26.63 -2.47
C GLY A 209 -27.08 25.26 -2.73
N GLU A 210 -26.67 24.53 -3.78
CA GLU A 210 -27.18 23.18 -4.09
C GLU A 210 -26.32 22.06 -3.45
N LYS A 211 -25.25 22.45 -2.76
CA LYS A 211 -24.39 21.52 -2.00
C LYS A 211 -25.01 21.05 -0.68
N GLY A 212 -26.22 21.50 -0.33
CA GLY A 212 -26.86 21.04 0.91
C GLY A 212 -28.06 21.84 1.36
N ASP A 213 -29.10 21.95 0.53
CA ASP A 213 -30.44 22.14 1.09
C ASP A 213 -31.23 20.82 0.95
N ARG A 214 -31.28 20.05 2.05
CA ARG A 214 -32.00 18.77 2.18
C ARG A 214 -33.54 18.93 2.18
N THR A 215 -34.07 20.11 1.88
CA THR A 215 -35.50 20.41 1.99
C THR A 215 -36.36 19.80 0.87
N ASP A 216 -35.79 19.28 -0.21
CA ASP A 216 -36.53 18.82 -1.39
C ASP A 216 -36.62 17.28 -1.55
N GLY A 217 -35.95 16.51 -0.68
CA GLY A 217 -35.99 15.05 -0.72
C GLY A 217 -35.12 14.40 -1.79
N PHE A 218 -34.19 15.14 -2.42
CA PHE A 218 -33.22 14.60 -3.39
C PHE A 218 -31.78 14.57 -2.83
N PRO A 219 -30.90 13.65 -3.29
CA PRO A 219 -29.47 13.67 -2.95
C PRO A 219 -28.78 14.93 -3.46
N SER A 220 -27.80 15.46 -2.73
CA SER A 220 -26.96 16.57 -3.24
C SER A 220 -26.23 16.14 -4.51
N ALA A 221 -25.88 17.08 -5.41
CA ALA A 221 -25.17 16.76 -6.65
C ALA A 221 -23.88 15.93 -6.40
N GLY A 222 -23.14 16.24 -5.33
CA GLY A 222 -21.95 15.46 -4.92
C GLY A 222 -22.26 14.06 -4.37
N ALA A 223 -23.47 13.82 -3.85
CA ALA A 223 -23.93 12.49 -3.49
C ALA A 223 -24.28 11.65 -4.73
N ILE A 224 -24.82 12.28 -5.79
CA ILE A 224 -25.14 11.59 -7.06
C ILE A 224 -23.86 11.06 -7.73
N ASP A 225 -22.79 11.86 -7.79
CA ASP A 225 -21.53 11.43 -8.40
C ASP A 225 -20.89 10.26 -7.65
N ASN A 226 -20.81 10.36 -6.32
CA ASN A 226 -20.22 9.33 -5.48
C ASN A 226 -21.00 8.03 -5.49
N LEU A 227 -22.34 8.10 -5.56
CA LEU A 227 -23.19 6.93 -5.68
C LEU A 227 -22.97 6.22 -7.03
N MET A 228 -22.82 6.98 -8.11
CA MET A 228 -22.61 6.42 -9.46
C MET A 228 -21.25 5.75 -9.67
N LEU A 229 -20.25 6.04 -8.81
CA LEU A 229 -18.96 5.35 -8.78
C LEU A 229 -18.97 4.06 -7.94
N MET A 230 -20.08 3.78 -7.25
CA MET A 230 -20.24 2.64 -6.34
C MET A 230 -21.26 1.63 -6.88
N GLU A 231 -21.06 0.35 -6.57
CA GLU A 231 -22.02 -0.70 -6.88
C GLU A 231 -23.37 -0.46 -6.16
N ARG A 232 -24.47 -0.43 -6.92
CA ARG A 232 -25.81 -0.07 -6.43
C ARG A 232 -26.33 -0.92 -5.29
N GLY A 233 -25.93 -2.20 -5.21
CA GLY A 233 -26.32 -3.08 -4.12
C GLY A 233 -25.92 -2.57 -2.74
N TYR A 234 -24.83 -1.81 -2.64
CA TYR A 234 -24.34 -1.27 -1.37
C TYR A 234 -25.10 -0.03 -0.91
N TRP A 235 -25.90 0.61 -1.77
CA TRP A 235 -26.57 1.87 -1.43
C TRP A 235 -27.61 1.70 -0.33
N THR A 236 -28.25 0.53 -0.21
CA THR A 236 -29.23 0.20 0.83
C THR A 236 -28.77 -0.90 1.78
N THR A 237 -27.55 -1.39 1.62
CA THR A 237 -27.04 -2.49 2.44
C THR A 237 -26.85 -2.02 3.88
N SER A 238 -27.43 -2.77 4.83
CA SER A 238 -27.24 -2.58 6.25
C SER A 238 -25.96 -3.27 6.74
N ASN A 239 -25.50 -2.90 7.94
CA ASN A 239 -24.38 -3.60 8.56
C ASN A 239 -24.85 -5.00 9.02
N PRO A 240 -24.20 -6.09 8.59
CA PRO A 240 -24.60 -7.44 8.98
C PRO A 240 -24.18 -7.80 10.40
N LEU A 241 -23.28 -7.03 11.04
CA LEU A 241 -22.78 -7.30 12.38
C LEU A 241 -23.68 -6.65 13.45
N PRO A 242 -23.88 -7.29 14.61
CA PRO A 242 -24.63 -6.70 15.70
C PRO A 242 -23.86 -5.53 16.32
N VAL A 243 -24.60 -4.49 16.74
CA VAL A 243 -24.06 -3.35 17.49
C VAL A 243 -23.74 -3.80 18.92
N THR A 244 -22.49 -4.16 19.17
CA THR A 244 -22.00 -4.58 20.49
C THR A 244 -20.80 -3.74 20.90
N THR A 245 -20.60 -3.54 22.20
CA THR A 245 -19.42 -2.83 22.73
C THR A 245 -18.12 -3.43 22.18
N GLN A 246 -18.03 -4.76 22.07
CA GLN A 246 -16.83 -5.42 21.53
C GLN A 246 -16.55 -5.02 20.07
N ASN A 247 -17.59 -5.01 19.23
CA ASN A 247 -17.44 -4.60 17.83
C ASN A 247 -17.09 -3.12 17.71
N LEU A 248 -17.71 -2.26 18.53
CA LEU A 248 -17.42 -0.82 18.55
C LEU A 248 -15.99 -0.53 19.01
N VAL A 249 -15.51 -1.21 20.05
CA VAL A 249 -14.12 -1.07 20.54
C VAL A 249 -13.12 -1.50 19.46
N ARG A 250 -13.37 -2.62 18.78
CA ARG A 250 -12.50 -3.07 17.68
C ARG A 250 -12.53 -2.08 16.50
N GLY A 251 -13.71 -1.58 16.13
CA GLY A 251 -13.86 -0.55 15.10
C GLY A 251 -13.11 0.75 15.46
N ARG A 252 -13.17 1.18 16.72
CA ARG A 252 -12.41 2.32 17.23
C ARG A 252 -10.92 2.14 17.09
N GLN A 253 -10.39 1.00 17.53
CA GLN A 253 -8.96 0.70 17.43
C GLN A 253 -8.47 0.84 15.99
N ILE A 254 -9.18 0.25 15.04
CA ILE A 254 -8.81 0.33 13.62
C ILE A 254 -8.91 1.78 13.12
N PHE A 255 -9.96 2.51 13.49
CA PHE A 255 -10.11 3.91 13.10
C PHE A 255 -8.94 4.76 13.62
N GLU A 256 -8.53 4.59 14.87
CA GLU A 256 -7.37 5.26 15.48
C GLU A 256 -6.05 4.83 14.84
N GLU A 257 -5.90 3.56 14.47
CA GLU A 257 -4.68 3.06 13.84
C GLU A 257 -4.51 3.50 12.38
N ARG A 258 -5.62 3.74 11.66
CA ARG A 258 -5.62 3.82 10.19
C ARG A 258 -6.32 5.05 9.61
N CYS A 259 -7.33 5.61 10.27
CA CYS A 259 -8.22 6.60 9.69
C CYS A 259 -7.99 8.02 10.22
N ILE A 260 -7.58 8.18 11.48
CA ILE A 260 -7.43 9.51 12.12
C ILE A 260 -6.41 10.43 11.44
N GLY A 261 -5.43 9.85 10.72
CA GLY A 261 -4.41 10.63 10.01
C GLY A 261 -5.02 11.55 8.95
N CYS A 262 -6.12 11.10 8.32
CA CYS A 262 -6.88 11.86 7.34
C CYS A 262 -8.15 12.47 7.96
N HIS A 263 -8.93 11.67 8.70
CA HIS A 263 -10.26 12.05 9.19
C HIS A 263 -10.26 12.81 10.54
N GLY A 264 -9.10 12.94 11.19
CA GLY A 264 -8.94 13.68 12.45
C GLY A 264 -9.30 12.87 13.70
N SER A 265 -8.74 13.26 14.85
CA SER A 265 -9.02 12.62 16.15
C SER A 265 -10.44 12.89 16.65
N GLN A 266 -11.11 13.91 16.10
CA GLN A 266 -12.51 14.24 16.37
C GLN A 266 -13.45 13.71 15.29
N GLY A 267 -12.92 13.06 14.23
CA GLY A 267 -13.70 12.64 13.07
C GLY A 267 -14.28 13.83 12.30
N ASP A 268 -13.62 14.98 12.30
CA ASP A 268 -14.09 16.23 11.70
C ASP A 268 -13.51 16.48 10.29
N GLY A 269 -12.75 15.51 9.75
CA GLY A 269 -12.09 15.64 8.45
C GLY A 269 -10.80 16.46 8.49
N ASN A 270 -10.37 16.93 9.66
CA ASN A 270 -9.19 17.80 9.82
C ASN A 270 -7.97 17.04 10.36
N GLY A 271 -7.74 15.82 9.88
CA GLY A 271 -6.52 15.08 10.20
C GLY A 271 -5.27 15.80 9.69
N PRO A 272 -4.07 15.49 10.22
CA PRO A 272 -2.84 16.14 9.78
C PRO A 272 -2.56 16.00 8.27
N ALA A 273 -3.08 14.96 7.62
CA ALA A 273 -2.97 14.78 6.18
C ALA A 273 -3.98 15.62 5.37
N ALA A 274 -5.08 16.08 5.98
CA ALA A 274 -6.18 16.73 5.29
C ALA A 274 -5.76 17.97 4.49
N PHE A 275 -4.76 18.71 5.00
CA PHE A 275 -4.19 19.88 4.33
C PHE A 275 -3.63 19.58 2.92
N TYR A 276 -3.17 18.36 2.68
CA TYR A 276 -2.55 17.98 1.41
C TYR A 276 -3.57 17.57 0.37
N PHE A 277 -4.78 17.17 0.78
CA PHE A 277 -5.69 16.42 -0.08
C PHE A 277 -6.70 17.29 -0.82
N ASN A 278 -6.94 16.89 -2.06
CA ASN A 278 -8.02 17.43 -2.86
C ASN A 278 -8.69 16.28 -3.64
N PRO A 279 -9.95 15.92 -3.34
CA PRO A 279 -10.87 16.54 -2.37
C PRO A 279 -10.45 16.38 -0.89
N PRO A 280 -10.97 17.22 0.03
CA PRO A 280 -10.72 17.06 1.46
C PRO A 280 -11.42 15.80 2.03
N PRO A 281 -10.90 15.21 3.13
CA PRO A 281 -11.54 14.08 3.80
C PRO A 281 -12.96 14.38 4.30
N ALA A 282 -13.83 13.36 4.29
CA ALA A 282 -15.17 13.48 4.86
C ALA A 282 -15.13 13.67 6.39
N ALA A 283 -16.03 14.51 6.89
CA ALA A 283 -16.32 14.66 8.31
C ALA A 283 -17.40 13.63 8.73
N PHE A 284 -17.18 12.97 9.87
CA PHE A 284 -18.07 11.97 10.45
C PHE A 284 -18.77 12.45 11.74
N ASN A 285 -18.47 13.65 12.21
CA ASN A 285 -19.06 14.25 13.40
C ASN A 285 -20.42 14.96 13.14
N VAL A 286 -20.95 14.85 11.92
CA VAL A 286 -22.27 15.38 11.55
C VAL A 286 -23.32 14.27 11.68
N ALA A 287 -24.27 14.43 12.61
CA ALA A 287 -25.26 13.40 12.92
C ALA A 287 -26.23 13.11 11.75
N ASP A 288 -26.72 14.16 11.08
CA ASP A 288 -27.73 14.03 10.02
C ASP A 288 -27.19 13.27 8.80
N ASP A 289 -25.90 13.47 8.47
CA ASP A 289 -25.23 12.71 7.41
C ASP A 289 -25.17 11.21 7.72
N GLN A 290 -25.15 10.81 9.00
CA GLN A 290 -25.12 9.41 9.41
C GLN A 290 -26.50 8.76 9.52
N GLU A 291 -27.52 9.54 9.87
CA GLU A 291 -28.91 9.09 10.07
C GLU A 291 -29.70 9.06 8.75
N HIS A 292 -29.70 10.16 7.99
CA HIS A 292 -30.57 10.37 6.81
C HIS A 292 -29.81 10.51 5.48
N GLY A 293 -28.47 10.40 5.48
CA GLY A 293 -27.68 10.64 4.27
C GLY A 293 -28.00 9.66 3.13
N SER A 294 -28.16 10.22 1.92
CA SER A 294 -28.50 9.52 0.69
C SER A 294 -27.39 8.59 0.17
N ASP A 295 -26.14 8.86 0.54
CA ASP A 295 -24.94 8.15 0.11
C ASP A 295 -24.10 7.57 1.27
N THR A 296 -24.65 7.54 2.49
CA THR A 296 -23.95 7.18 3.74
C THR A 296 -24.57 5.97 4.45
N SER A 297 -25.25 5.10 3.69
CA SER A 297 -25.67 3.81 4.23
C SER A 297 -24.46 3.01 4.76
N PRO A 298 -24.65 2.07 5.70
CA PRO A 298 -23.56 1.23 6.17
C PRO A 298 -22.82 0.53 5.03
N GLY A 299 -23.55 0.05 4.02
CA GLY A 299 -22.98 -0.54 2.81
C GLY A 299 -22.14 0.44 2.00
N ALA A 300 -22.56 1.70 1.89
CA ALA A 300 -21.79 2.73 1.21
C ALA A 300 -20.44 2.98 1.90
N TYR A 301 -20.42 3.10 3.24
CA TYR A 301 -19.16 3.20 3.98
C TYR A 301 -18.29 1.96 3.80
N TYR A 302 -18.88 0.76 3.88
CA TYR A 302 -18.15 -0.49 3.68
C TYR A 302 -17.47 -0.53 2.31
N TRP A 303 -18.19 -0.19 1.24
CA TRP A 303 -17.65 -0.21 -0.12
C TRP A 303 -16.50 0.80 -0.28
N ARG A 304 -16.67 2.02 0.25
CA ARG A 304 -15.65 3.08 0.20
C ARG A 304 -14.37 2.68 0.94
N ILE A 305 -14.48 2.04 2.10
CA ILE A 305 -13.31 1.55 2.84
C ILE A 305 -12.67 0.35 2.10
N LEU A 306 -13.50 -0.56 1.59
CA LEU A 306 -13.04 -1.76 0.89
C LEU A 306 -12.28 -1.43 -0.40
N ARG A 307 -12.75 -0.46 -1.18
CA ARG A 307 -12.26 -0.17 -2.54
C ARG A 307 -11.43 1.11 -2.64
N GLY A 308 -11.51 1.97 -1.63
CA GLY A 308 -11.08 3.36 -1.74
C GLY A 308 -12.12 4.20 -2.50
N ILE A 309 -11.91 5.53 -2.53
CA ILE A 309 -12.74 6.43 -3.32
C ILE A 309 -11.91 6.88 -4.52
N PRO A 310 -12.23 6.41 -5.74
CA PRO A 310 -11.49 6.77 -6.95
C PRO A 310 -11.45 8.30 -7.13
N GLY A 311 -10.28 8.87 -7.45
CA GLY A 311 -10.10 10.32 -7.55
C GLY A 311 -9.77 11.04 -6.23
N SER A 312 -9.70 10.33 -5.11
CA SER A 312 -9.34 10.91 -3.82
C SER A 312 -8.09 10.26 -3.20
N ALA A 313 -7.64 10.81 -2.07
CA ALA A 313 -6.60 10.20 -1.25
C ALA A 313 -7.09 9.03 -0.38
N MET A 314 -8.41 8.73 -0.37
CA MET A 314 -8.97 7.60 0.37
C MET A 314 -8.58 6.29 -0.29
N GLU A 315 -7.68 5.56 0.37
CA GLU A 315 -7.07 4.34 -0.14
C GLU A 315 -7.96 3.09 -0.02
N ASN A 316 -7.56 2.04 -0.72
CA ASN A 316 -8.15 0.71 -0.60
C ASN A 316 -7.64 0.00 0.66
N PHE A 317 -8.54 -0.28 1.61
CA PHE A 317 -8.21 -1.05 2.81
C PHE A 317 -8.55 -2.54 2.69
N GLY A 318 -9.20 -2.99 1.62
CA GLY A 318 -9.52 -4.41 1.38
C GLY A 318 -8.29 -5.31 1.28
N THR A 319 -7.12 -4.75 0.99
CA THR A 319 -5.83 -5.48 1.01
C THR A 319 -5.20 -5.59 2.40
N ARG A 320 -5.72 -4.86 3.40
CA ARG A 320 -5.08 -4.71 4.73
C ARG A 320 -6.00 -5.01 5.90
N LEU A 321 -7.32 -4.99 5.69
CA LEU A 321 -8.33 -5.26 6.69
C LEU A 321 -9.20 -6.44 6.25
N SER A 322 -9.62 -7.25 7.22
CA SER A 322 -10.64 -8.27 6.97
C SER A 322 -12.01 -7.63 6.71
N VAL A 323 -12.88 -8.32 5.97
CA VAL A 323 -14.27 -7.89 5.74
C VAL A 323 -14.99 -7.57 7.06
N ASP A 324 -14.80 -8.43 8.07
CA ASP A 324 -15.38 -8.27 9.41
C ASP A 324 -14.86 -7.00 10.12
N ASP A 325 -13.55 -6.72 10.01
CA ASP A 325 -12.96 -5.50 10.57
C ASP A 325 -13.45 -4.22 9.88
N ILE A 326 -13.65 -4.24 8.55
CA ILE A 326 -14.24 -3.09 7.84
C ILE A 326 -15.66 -2.82 8.36
N TRP A 327 -16.49 -3.86 8.50
CA TRP A 327 -17.85 -3.68 9.04
C TRP A 327 -17.86 -3.14 10.47
N LYS A 328 -16.89 -3.52 11.31
CA LYS A 328 -16.74 -2.95 12.66
C LYS A 328 -16.34 -1.49 12.63
N VAL A 329 -15.47 -1.08 11.70
CA VAL A 329 -15.17 0.35 11.48
C VAL A 329 -16.44 1.11 11.11
N VAL A 330 -17.27 0.56 10.22
CA VAL A 330 -18.56 1.18 9.86
C VAL A 330 -19.48 1.33 11.07
N LEU A 331 -19.58 0.32 11.94
CA LEU A 331 -20.34 0.44 13.19
C LEU A 331 -19.81 1.58 14.05
N PHE A 332 -18.49 1.66 14.21
CA PHE A 332 -17.86 2.67 15.04
C PHE A 332 -18.00 4.09 14.48
N VAL A 333 -17.83 4.27 13.17
CA VAL A 333 -17.98 5.58 12.51
C VAL A 333 -19.36 6.19 12.78
N LYS A 334 -20.41 5.36 12.82
CA LYS A 334 -21.78 5.78 13.18
C LYS A 334 -22.00 6.13 14.65
N THR A 335 -20.98 6.00 15.51
CA THR A 335 -21.00 6.48 16.90
C THR A 335 -20.33 7.85 17.09
N ILE A 336 -19.58 8.32 16.08
CA ILE A 336 -18.75 9.53 16.20
C ILE A 336 -19.54 10.79 16.57
N PRO A 337 -20.71 11.09 15.95
CA PRO A 337 -21.50 12.27 16.32
C PRO A 337 -21.99 12.26 17.78
N ASN A 338 -22.11 11.07 18.37
CA ASN A 338 -22.52 10.87 19.76
C ASN A 338 -21.32 10.67 20.72
N GLY A 339 -20.12 11.10 20.30
CA GLY A 339 -18.93 11.08 21.16
C GLY A 339 -18.17 9.75 21.19
N GLY A 340 -18.35 8.86 20.22
CA GLY A 340 -17.65 7.56 20.18
C GLY A 340 -16.11 7.66 20.23
N LEU A 341 -15.54 8.75 19.71
CA LEU A 341 -14.09 9.03 19.77
C LEU A 341 -13.62 9.63 21.10
N THR A 342 -14.50 10.30 21.85
CA THR A 342 -14.16 10.98 23.11
C THR A 342 -14.54 10.17 24.36
N ALA A 343 -15.45 9.20 24.21
CA ALA A 343 -15.83 8.29 25.27
C ALA A 343 -14.64 7.43 25.75
N GLU A 344 -14.68 6.98 27.01
CA GLU A 344 -13.70 6.01 27.51
C GLU A 344 -13.87 4.66 26.79
N VAL A 345 -15.12 4.20 26.68
CA VAL A 345 -15.51 3.01 25.90
C VAL A 345 -16.75 3.34 25.08
N PRO A 346 -16.75 3.12 23.76
CA PRO A 346 -17.94 3.35 22.94
C PRO A 346 -19.02 2.31 23.27
N THR A 347 -20.25 2.79 23.47
CA THR A 347 -21.39 1.95 23.88
C THR A 347 -22.47 1.89 22.79
N PRO A 348 -23.29 0.83 22.74
CA PRO A 348 -24.30 0.66 21.70
C PRO A 348 -25.32 1.79 21.58
N ASP A 349 -25.62 2.51 22.66
CA ASP A 349 -26.52 3.68 22.68
C ASP A 349 -25.97 4.89 21.90
N MET A 350 -24.66 4.93 21.63
CA MET A 350 -24.05 5.97 20.80
C MET A 350 -24.27 5.73 19.30
N TYR A 351 -24.64 4.51 18.89
CA TYR A 351 -24.77 4.16 17.49
C TYR A 351 -26.00 4.81 16.84
N ILE A 352 -25.78 5.54 15.75
CA ILE A 352 -26.84 6.13 14.93
C ILE A 352 -27.27 5.11 13.88
N GLN A 353 -28.54 4.70 13.96
CA GLN A 353 -29.15 3.85 12.94
C GLN A 353 -29.37 4.67 11.66
N TRP A 354 -28.91 4.14 10.52
CA TRP A 354 -29.24 4.73 9.22
C TRP A 354 -30.69 4.40 8.86
N ASN A 355 -31.47 5.43 8.55
CA ASN A 355 -32.88 5.36 8.20
C ASN A 355 -33.13 5.63 6.70
N GLY A 356 -32.12 6.10 5.96
CA GLY A 356 -32.25 6.53 4.57
C GLY A 356 -33.15 7.76 4.43
N PHE A 357 -33.59 8.05 3.20
CA PHE A 357 -34.58 9.10 2.94
C PHE A 357 -35.84 8.53 2.25
N PRO A 358 -37.03 9.10 2.50
CA PRO A 358 -38.26 8.70 1.80
C PRO A 358 -38.12 8.86 0.28
N GLY A 359 -38.38 7.80 -0.49
CA GLY A 359 -38.24 7.82 -1.95
C GLY A 359 -36.85 7.44 -2.49
N LEU A 360 -35.89 7.06 -1.63
CA LEU A 360 -34.55 6.59 -2.03
C LEU A 360 -34.63 5.50 -3.12
N TYR A 361 -35.51 4.50 -2.94
CA TYR A 361 -35.67 3.41 -3.90
C TYR A 361 -36.29 3.88 -5.23
N ASP A 362 -37.24 4.81 -5.19
CA ASP A 362 -37.86 5.36 -6.40
C ASP A 362 -36.87 6.24 -7.18
N TRP A 363 -36.09 7.06 -6.46
CA TRP A 363 -34.99 7.86 -7.03
C TRP A 363 -33.92 6.97 -7.68
N MET A 364 -33.55 5.85 -7.05
CA MET A 364 -32.61 4.87 -7.64
C MET A 364 -33.11 4.31 -8.98
N GLN A 365 -34.42 4.13 -9.13
CA GLN A 365 -35.02 3.62 -10.36
C GLN A 365 -35.02 4.64 -11.50
N CYS A 366 -34.85 5.94 -11.22
CA CYS A 366 -34.74 6.97 -12.26
C CYS A 366 -33.51 6.78 -13.15
N PHE A 367 -32.46 6.12 -12.66
CA PHE A 367 -31.21 5.88 -13.40
C PHE A 367 -31.17 4.49 -14.06
N ALA A 368 -32.30 3.94 -14.49
CA ALA A 368 -32.38 2.67 -15.21
C ALA A 368 -32.27 2.90 -16.73
N PRO A 369 -31.11 2.65 -17.37
CA PRO A 369 -30.91 2.95 -18.79
C PRO A 369 -31.72 2.05 -19.74
N GLU A 370 -32.22 0.91 -19.27
CA GLU A 370 -32.76 -0.15 -20.14
C GLU A 370 -34.24 -0.02 -20.50
N LYS A 371 -35.01 0.89 -19.87
CA LYS A 371 -36.46 0.96 -20.14
C LYS A 371 -36.80 1.40 -21.58
N GLU A 372 -35.88 2.04 -22.30
CA GLU A 372 -36.14 2.59 -23.64
C GLU A 372 -35.31 1.96 -24.77
N TYR A 373 -34.17 1.32 -24.49
CA TYR A 373 -33.25 0.85 -25.53
C TYR A 373 -33.59 -0.53 -26.13
N TYR A 374 -34.25 -1.42 -25.40
CA TYR A 374 -34.55 -2.79 -25.86
C TYR A 374 -35.98 -3.00 -26.36
N LEU A 375 -36.88 -2.03 -26.14
CA LEU A 375 -38.31 -2.12 -26.49
C LEU A 375 -38.67 -1.34 -27.76
N GLN A 376 -37.70 -0.74 -28.46
CA GLN A 376 -37.96 -0.23 -29.79
C GLN A 376 -37.97 -1.42 -30.77
N PRO A 377 -39.09 -1.68 -31.49
CA PRO A 377 -39.04 -2.60 -32.61
C PRO A 377 -37.97 -2.09 -33.57
N SER A 378 -37.06 -2.96 -33.99
CA SER A 378 -36.09 -2.67 -35.04
C SER A 378 -36.78 -1.93 -36.19
N GLN A 379 -36.34 -0.71 -36.50
CA GLN A 379 -36.79 0.01 -37.70
C GLN A 379 -36.21 -0.61 -38.98
#